data_AF-A0A4S5BFV4-F1
#
_entry.id   AF-A0A4S5BFV4-F1
#
_cell.length_a   1.000
_cell.length_b   1.000
_cell.length_c   1.000
_cell.angle_alpha   90.00
_cell.angle_beta   90.00
_cell.angle_gamma   90.00
#
_symmetry.space_group_name_H-M   'P 1'
#
loop_
_entity.id
_entity.type
_entity.pdbx_description
1 polymer ?
#
loop_
_entity_poly.entity_id
_entity_poly.type
_entity_poly.pdbx_seq_one_letter_code
_entity_poly.pdbx_strand_id
1 'polypeptide(L)'
;MPPMRSLLTNKAILCALTGVLAGAVLQAQTAPAVPACDASNCTLQDFEAMRETTETLYGDVLLILSAHERPALRSNQQNWRRVARAHCNQVAPAGGALEASSASAHHACMIEQEQERRLQIRQWLMHGYSVDGG
;
A
#
# COMPACT_ATOMS: atom_id res chain seq x y z
N MET A 1 -31.13 37.40 42.08
CA MET A 1 -31.36 36.04 41.53
C MET A 1 -32.56 36.13 40.57
N PRO A 2 -32.54 35.46 39.41
CA PRO A 2 -31.87 35.81 38.14
C PRO A 2 -32.88 36.29 37.04
N PRO A 3 -32.41 36.64 35.81
CA PRO A 3 -32.97 37.74 35.03
C PRO A 3 -33.83 37.37 33.80
N MET A 4 -34.58 38.39 33.39
CA MET A 4 -34.86 38.93 32.05
C MET A 4 -34.73 38.02 30.82
N ARG A 5 -35.86 37.91 30.11
CA ARG A 5 -36.04 37.21 28.84
C ARG A 5 -35.30 37.88 27.69
N SER A 6 -34.53 37.03 27.01
CA SER A 6 -34.17 36.95 25.58
C SER A 6 -34.98 37.84 24.61
N LEU A 7 -34.33 38.34 23.55
CA LEU A 7 -34.54 37.83 22.19
C LEU A 7 -33.76 38.64 21.13
N LEU A 8 -33.43 37.94 20.04
CA LEU A 8 -33.05 38.41 18.69
C LEU A 8 -31.55 38.52 18.40
N THR A 9 -30.94 37.34 18.23
CA THR A 9 -29.76 37.10 17.41
C THR A 9 -30.07 37.43 15.94
N ASN A 10 -29.49 38.50 15.42
CA ASN A 10 -29.64 38.89 14.02
C ASN A 10 -28.44 38.40 13.20
N LYS A 11 -28.76 37.75 12.08
CA LYS A 11 -27.83 37.17 11.11
C LYS A 11 -26.89 38.23 10.52
N ALA A 12 -25.60 37.93 10.49
CA ALA A 12 -24.69 38.46 9.49
C ALA A 12 -23.80 37.33 9.00
N ILE A 13 -24.24 36.72 7.89
CA ILE A 13 -23.41 35.85 7.04
C ILE A 13 -22.42 36.79 6.35
N LEU A 14 -21.14 36.67 6.68
CA LEU A 14 -20.07 37.32 5.93
C LEU A 14 -19.23 36.24 5.25
N CYS A 15 -19.45 36.10 3.94
CA CYS A 15 -18.57 35.39 3.03
C CYS A 15 -17.19 36.05 3.03
N ALA A 16 -16.17 35.36 3.55
CA ALA A 16 -14.77 35.63 3.25
C ALA A 16 -14.24 34.50 2.37
N LEU A 17 -14.42 34.68 1.06
CA LEU A 17 -13.70 33.95 0.01
C LEU A 17 -12.27 34.49 -0.05
N THR A 18 -11.39 33.98 0.82
CA THR A 18 -9.94 34.14 0.65
C THR A 18 -9.40 32.90 -0.05
N GLY A 19 -8.98 33.07 -1.30
CA GLY A 19 -8.51 32.03 -2.19
C GLY A 19 -7.32 31.26 -1.63
N VAL A 20 -7.52 29.96 -1.45
CA VAL A 20 -6.47 28.99 -1.17
C VAL A 20 -5.79 28.64 -2.49
N LEU A 21 -4.67 29.30 -2.79
CA LEU A 21 -3.71 28.77 -3.76
C LEU A 21 -2.85 27.73 -3.04
N ALA A 22 -3.41 26.53 -2.86
CA ALA A 22 -2.64 25.36 -2.46
C ALA A 22 -1.77 24.95 -3.66
N GLY A 23 -0.55 25.47 -3.72
CA GLY A 23 0.49 24.88 -4.55
C GLY A 23 0.73 23.46 -4.07
N ALA A 24 0.23 22.48 -4.82
CA ALA A 24 0.56 21.08 -4.61
C ALA A 24 2.06 20.91 -4.92
N VAL A 25 2.87 20.92 -3.87
CA VAL A 25 4.27 20.51 -3.98
C VAL A 25 4.23 19.01 -4.21
N LEU A 26 4.37 18.58 -5.47
CA LEU A 26 4.66 17.18 -5.78
C LEU A 26 6.07 16.90 -5.25
N GLN A 27 6.17 16.55 -3.97
CA GLN A 27 7.37 15.89 -3.47
C GLN A 27 7.36 14.52 -4.13
N ALA A 28 8.19 14.35 -5.16
CA ALA A 28 8.59 13.04 -5.62
C ALA A 28 9.26 12.37 -4.41
N GLN A 29 8.47 11.63 -3.64
CA GLN A 29 8.94 10.81 -2.54
C GLN A 29 9.77 9.72 -3.20
N THR A 30 11.07 9.97 -3.39
CA THR A 30 12.04 8.90 -3.56
C THR A 30 11.85 8.06 -2.31
N ALA A 31 11.19 6.90 -2.48
CA ALA A 31 10.95 5.98 -1.37
C ALA A 31 12.29 5.82 -0.64
N PRO A 32 12.33 6.07 0.68
CA PRO A 32 13.57 5.90 1.43
C PRO A 32 14.12 4.52 1.09
N ALA A 33 15.42 4.44 0.82
CA ALA A 33 16.09 3.16 0.70
C ALA A 33 15.85 2.44 2.03
N VAL A 34 14.90 1.49 2.01
CA VAL A 34 14.56 0.70 3.20
C VAL A 34 15.88 0.02 3.57
N PRO A 35 16.37 0.18 4.81
CA PRO A 35 17.57 -0.52 5.25
C PRO A 35 17.41 -2.00 4.91
N ALA A 36 18.50 -2.66 4.52
CA ALA A 36 18.48 -4.07 4.13
C ALA A 36 17.71 -4.87 5.20
N CYS A 37 16.54 -5.34 4.79
CA CYS A 37 15.61 -6.06 5.64
C CYS A 37 16.12 -7.48 5.83
N ASP A 38 16.28 -7.91 7.07
CA ASP A 38 16.67 -9.27 7.40
C ASP A 38 15.89 -9.80 8.62
N ALA A 39 16.11 -11.08 8.93
CA ALA A 39 15.41 -11.77 10.00
C ALA A 39 15.56 -11.12 11.39
N SER A 40 16.59 -10.29 11.60
CA SER A 40 16.90 -9.66 12.88
C SER A 40 16.24 -8.29 13.06
N ASN A 41 15.79 -7.64 11.99
CA ASN A 41 15.30 -6.27 12.03
C ASN A 41 13.89 -6.07 11.45
N CYS A 42 13.38 -6.99 10.63
CA CYS A 42 12.11 -6.80 9.95
C CYS A 42 10.90 -7.26 10.75
N THR A 43 10.08 -6.27 11.13
CA THR A 43 8.90 -6.43 11.97
C THR A 43 7.64 -6.69 11.14
N LEU A 44 6.55 -7.04 11.83
CA LEU A 44 5.22 -7.08 11.21
C LEU A 44 4.86 -5.75 10.56
N GLN A 45 5.14 -4.62 11.23
CA GLN A 45 4.83 -3.28 10.70
C GLN A 45 5.53 -3.00 9.36
N ASP A 46 6.78 -3.42 9.22
CA ASP A 46 7.54 -3.27 7.97
C ASP A 46 6.92 -4.09 6.84
N PHE A 47 6.50 -5.32 7.16
CA PHE A 47 5.79 -6.16 6.21
C PHE A 47 4.45 -5.54 5.79
N GLU A 48 3.66 -5.05 6.74
CA GLU A 48 2.37 -4.45 6.43
C GLU A 48 2.49 -3.18 5.58
N ALA A 49 3.49 -2.34 5.85
CA ALA A 49 3.78 -1.16 5.06
C ALA A 49 4.22 -1.53 3.62
N MET A 50 5.03 -2.57 3.46
CA MET A 50 5.45 -3.06 2.14
C MET A 50 4.26 -3.63 1.37
N ARG A 51 3.43 -4.45 2.02
CA ARG A 51 2.20 -5.02 1.46
C ARG A 51 1.24 -3.93 0.99
N GLU A 52 1.00 -2.91 1.80
CA GLU A 52 0.15 -1.77 1.43
C GLU A 52 0.69 -1.03 0.20
N THR A 53 2.01 -0.83 0.14
CA THR A 53 2.67 -0.22 -1.01
C THR A 53 2.47 -1.05 -2.29
N THR A 54 2.61 -2.37 -2.21
CA THR A 54 2.38 -3.26 -3.36
C THR A 54 0.92 -3.26 -3.80
N GLU A 55 -0.02 -3.31 -2.85
CA GLU A 55 -1.45 -3.35 -3.16
C GLU A 55 -1.94 -2.02 -3.75
N THR A 56 -1.39 -0.90 -3.31
CA THR A 56 -1.60 0.42 -3.94
C THR A 56 -1.12 0.41 -5.39
N LEU A 57 0.12 -0.02 -5.65
CA LEU A 57 0.66 -0.14 -7.00
C LEU A 57 -0.19 -1.06 -7.89
N TYR A 58 -0.63 -2.20 -7.37
CA TYR A 58 -1.51 -3.12 -8.08
C TYR A 58 -2.84 -2.44 -8.47
N GLY A 59 -3.45 -1.67 -7.56
CA GLY A 59 -4.64 -0.87 -7.82
C GLY A 59 -4.41 0.17 -8.92
N ASP A 60 -3.31 0.91 -8.85
CA ASP A 60 -2.94 1.92 -9.84
C ASP A 60 -2.75 1.32 -11.23
N VAL A 61 -2.03 0.20 -11.33
CA VAL A 61 -1.84 -0.51 -12.61
C VAL A 61 -3.18 -1.00 -13.17
N LEU A 62 -4.08 -1.52 -12.32
CA LEU A 62 -5.42 -1.92 -12.78
C LEU A 62 -6.23 -0.76 -13.36
N LEU A 63 -6.05 0.47 -12.86
CA LEU A 63 -6.75 1.65 -13.38
C LEU A 63 -6.24 2.04 -14.78
N ILE A 64 -4.94 1.87 -15.02
CA ILE A 64 -4.27 2.24 -16.27
C ILE A 64 -4.47 1.19 -17.37
N LEU A 65 -4.45 -0.11 -17.01
CA LEU A 65 -4.60 -1.19 -17.99
C LEU A 65 -5.94 -1.14 -18.72
N SER A 66 -5.94 -1.62 -19.97
CA SER A 66 -7.17 -1.75 -20.75
C SER A 66 -8.12 -2.78 -20.13
N ALA A 67 -9.40 -2.70 -20.44
CA ALA A 67 -10.42 -3.55 -19.81
C ALA A 67 -10.16 -5.06 -19.98
N HIS A 68 -9.57 -5.47 -21.10
CA HIS A 68 -9.34 -6.88 -21.43
C HIS A 68 -8.11 -7.48 -20.72
N GLU A 69 -7.16 -6.65 -20.28
CA GLU A 69 -5.94 -7.11 -19.58
C GLU A 69 -6.16 -7.27 -18.08
N ARG A 70 -7.05 -6.48 -17.49
CA ARG A 70 -7.31 -6.47 -16.04
C ARG A 70 -7.65 -7.84 -15.44
N PRO A 71 -8.44 -8.73 -16.09
CA PRO A 71 -8.69 -10.07 -15.56
C PRO A 71 -7.42 -10.92 -15.41
N ALA A 72 -6.49 -10.80 -16.35
CA ALA A 72 -5.23 -11.54 -16.30
C ALA A 72 -4.37 -11.07 -15.12
N LEU A 73 -4.23 -9.76 -14.92
CA LEU A 73 -3.50 -9.22 -13.76
C LEU A 73 -4.15 -9.61 -12.42
N ARG A 74 -5.49 -9.57 -12.34
CA ARG A 74 -6.21 -10.04 -11.14
C ARG A 74 -5.91 -11.49 -10.79
N SER A 75 -5.97 -12.38 -11.79
CA SER A 75 -5.67 -13.80 -11.61
C SER A 75 -4.21 -14.01 -11.18
N ASN A 76 -3.27 -13.33 -11.86
CA ASN A 76 -1.86 -13.40 -11.56
C ASN A 76 -1.54 -12.90 -10.14
N GLN A 77 -2.12 -11.78 -9.69
CA GLN A 77 -1.96 -11.27 -8.31
C GLN A 77 -2.51 -12.25 -7.27
N GLN A 78 -3.70 -12.82 -7.51
CA GLN A 78 -4.27 -13.82 -6.60
C GLN A 78 -3.41 -15.06 -6.51
N ASN A 79 -2.87 -15.53 -7.63
CA ASN A 79 -1.97 -16.67 -7.65
C ASN A 79 -0.67 -16.38 -6.90
N TRP A 80 -0.03 -15.26 -7.21
CA TRP A 80 1.20 -14.83 -6.56
C TRP A 80 1.04 -14.76 -5.04
N ARG A 81 -0.03 -14.13 -4.51
CA ARG A 81 -0.27 -14.06 -3.05
C ARG A 81 -0.32 -15.45 -2.40
N ARG A 82 -0.87 -16.46 -3.08
CA ARG A 82 -0.89 -17.84 -2.57
C ARG A 82 0.51 -18.46 -2.60
N VAL A 83 1.21 -18.33 -3.72
CA VAL A 83 2.55 -18.90 -3.93
C VAL A 83 3.57 -18.28 -2.96
N ALA A 84 3.60 -16.96 -2.83
CA ALA A 84 4.49 -16.24 -1.91
C ALA A 84 4.30 -16.69 -0.45
N ARG A 85 3.04 -16.78 0.01
CA ARG A 85 2.75 -17.29 1.36
C ARG A 85 3.16 -18.75 1.54
N ALA A 86 2.89 -19.61 0.56
CA ALA A 86 3.31 -21.00 0.63
C ALA A 86 4.84 -21.13 0.69
N HIS A 87 5.55 -20.36 -0.12
CA HIS A 87 7.00 -20.28 -0.12
C HIS A 87 7.54 -19.84 1.26
N CYS A 88 7.10 -18.70 1.79
CA CYS A 88 7.58 -18.22 3.09
C CYS A 88 7.20 -19.12 4.25
N ASN A 89 6.04 -19.79 4.20
CA ASN A 89 5.70 -20.82 5.18
C ASN A 89 6.63 -22.03 5.14
N GLN A 90 7.21 -22.34 3.98
CA GLN A 90 8.16 -23.45 3.81
C GLN A 90 9.57 -23.07 4.25
N VAL A 91 10.09 -21.91 3.83
CA VAL A 91 11.49 -21.52 4.05
C VAL A 91 11.72 -20.78 5.38
N ALA A 92 10.69 -20.10 5.90
CA ALA A 92 10.73 -19.37 7.15
C ALA A 92 9.37 -19.50 7.87
N PRO A 93 9.05 -20.69 8.43
CA PRO A 93 7.74 -20.96 9.02
C PRO A 93 7.37 -19.92 10.09
N ALA A 94 6.17 -19.34 9.99
CA ALA A 94 5.76 -18.27 10.90
C ALA A 94 5.61 -18.74 12.35
N GLY A 95 5.06 -19.94 12.58
CA GLY A 95 4.67 -20.35 13.94
C GLY A 95 3.81 -19.28 14.63
N GLY A 96 4.18 -18.88 15.84
CA GLY A 96 3.54 -17.76 16.56
C GLY A 96 3.92 -16.36 16.07
N ALA A 97 4.81 -16.24 15.08
CA ALA A 97 5.33 -14.96 14.60
C ALA A 97 4.39 -14.23 13.62
N LEU A 98 3.38 -14.90 13.05
CA LEU A 98 2.46 -14.35 12.04
C LEU A 98 1.83 -13.01 12.45
N GLU A 99 1.47 -12.89 13.73
CA GLU A 99 0.85 -11.71 14.33
C GLU A 99 1.77 -11.03 15.35
N ALA A 100 3.02 -11.50 15.47
CA ALA A 100 3.96 -10.95 16.43
C ALA A 100 4.56 -9.66 15.89
N SER A 101 4.48 -8.57 16.66
CA SER A 101 5.12 -7.31 16.30
C SER A 101 6.65 -7.40 16.18
N SER A 102 7.28 -8.42 16.76
CA SER A 102 8.73 -8.60 16.76
C SER A 102 9.29 -8.90 15.37
N ALA A 103 10.59 -8.63 15.21
CA ALA A 103 11.32 -9.03 14.01
C ALA A 103 11.27 -10.55 13.83
N SER A 104 11.14 -11.02 12.58
CA SER A 104 11.17 -12.45 12.28
C SER A 104 11.67 -12.74 10.86
N ALA A 105 12.22 -13.95 10.68
CA ALA A 105 12.58 -14.45 9.36
C ALA A 105 11.36 -14.55 8.42
N HIS A 106 10.16 -14.79 8.97
CA HIS A 106 8.94 -14.87 8.19
C HIS A 106 8.57 -13.51 7.59
N HIS A 107 8.61 -12.44 8.39
CA HIS A 107 8.35 -11.07 7.92
C HIS A 107 9.39 -10.65 6.88
N ALA A 108 10.66 -10.96 7.12
CA ALA A 108 11.72 -10.68 6.14
C ALA A 108 11.46 -11.38 4.79
N CYS A 109 11.08 -12.66 4.79
CA CYS A 109 10.72 -13.39 3.57
C CYS A 109 9.54 -12.74 2.85
N MET A 110 8.48 -12.39 3.58
CA MET A 110 7.30 -11.77 2.97
C MET A 110 7.63 -10.39 2.38
N ILE A 111 8.49 -9.60 3.03
CA ILE A 111 8.98 -8.32 2.49
C ILE A 111 9.75 -8.52 1.18
N GLU A 112 10.62 -9.53 1.10
CA GLU A 112 11.35 -9.87 -0.14
C GLU A 112 10.38 -10.22 -1.27
N GLN A 113 9.39 -11.09 -1.01
CA GLN A 113 8.35 -11.44 -1.99
C GLN A 113 7.58 -10.22 -2.51
N GLU A 114 7.24 -9.27 -1.63
CA GLU A 114 6.58 -8.02 -2.02
C GLU A 114 7.48 -7.11 -2.88
N GLN A 115 8.77 -7.04 -2.58
CA GLN A 115 9.73 -6.26 -3.38
C GLN A 115 9.83 -6.79 -4.81
N GLU A 116 10.01 -8.10 -4.96
CA GLU A 116 10.02 -8.77 -6.28
C GLU A 116 8.70 -8.53 -7.02
N ARG A 117 7.58 -8.63 -6.29
CA ARG A 117 6.27 -8.46 -6.88
C ARG A 117 6.06 -7.08 -7.47
N ARG A 118 6.54 -6.03 -6.80
CA ARG A 118 6.46 -4.65 -7.31
C ARG A 118 7.22 -4.49 -8.63
N LEU A 119 8.31 -5.22 -8.85
CA LEU A 119 9.02 -5.23 -10.13
C LEU A 119 8.15 -5.89 -11.21
N GLN A 120 7.60 -7.07 -10.92
CA GLN A 120 6.72 -7.79 -11.84
C GLN A 120 5.47 -6.97 -12.21
N ILE A 121 4.78 -6.36 -11.24
CA ILE A 121 3.59 -5.53 -11.51
C ILE A 121 3.94 -4.35 -12.43
N ARG A 122 5.08 -3.69 -12.25
CA ARG A 122 5.51 -2.58 -13.14
C ARG A 122 5.77 -3.04 -14.57
N GLN A 123 6.20 -4.28 -14.79
CA GLN A 123 6.42 -4.81 -16.14
C GLN A 123 5.13 -4.87 -16.96
N TRP A 124 3.96 -5.01 -16.32
CA TRP A 124 2.66 -4.95 -17.01
C TRP A 124 2.39 -3.59 -17.66
N LEU A 125 2.94 -2.50 -17.10
CA LEU A 125 2.82 -1.16 -17.69
C LEU A 125 3.66 -1.02 -18.97
N MET A 126 4.72 -1.81 -19.11
CA MET A 126 5.66 -1.70 -20.23
C MET A 126 5.35 -2.71 -21.35
N HIS A 127 4.86 -3.90 -21.00
CA HIS A 127 4.72 -5.02 -21.95
C HIS A 127 3.28 -5.55 -22.07
N GLY A 128 2.33 -5.03 -21.27
CA GLY A 128 1.01 -5.63 -21.15
C GLY A 128 1.07 -7.04 -20.54
N TYR A 129 0.07 -7.87 -20.83
CA TYR A 129 0.08 -9.28 -20.43
C TYR A 129 1.00 -10.10 -21.35
N SER A 130 2.06 -10.71 -20.78
CA SER A 130 2.86 -11.74 -21.44
C SER A 130 2.76 -13.04 -20.63
N VAL A 131 2.49 -14.17 -21.28
CA VAL A 131 2.27 -15.47 -20.61
C VAL A 131 3.59 -16.15 -20.21
N ASP A 132 4.72 -15.57 -20.57
CA ASP A 132 6.03 -16.23 -20.50
C ASP A 132 6.77 -15.86 -19.20
N GLY A 133 6.63 -16.72 -18.19
CA GLY A 133 7.38 -16.59 -16.93
C GLY A 133 6.83 -17.44 -15.80
N GLY A 134 6.70 -18.74 -16.05
CA GLY A 134 6.50 -19.76 -15.00
C GLY A 134 7.81 -20.35 -14.55
#